data_AF-A0A972XMU2-F1
#
_entry.id   AF-A0A972XMU2-F1
#
_cell.length_a   1.000
_cell.length_b   1.000
_cell.length_c   1.000
_cell.angle_alpha   90.00
_cell.angle_beta   90.00
_cell.angle_gamma   90.00
#
_symmetry.space_group_name_H-M   'P 1'
#
loop_
_entity.id
_entity.type
_entity.pdbx_description
1 polymer ?
#
loop_
_entity_poly.entity_id
_entity_poly.type
_entity_poly.pdbx_seq_one_letter_code
_entity_poly.pdbx_strand_id
1 'polypeptide(L)'
;MSETKHDFLLDLYVTEAFDVVTREGLPVSIGAIDTLTEHGHQMIGWVTDKQGIKTSYAWDLNGKMYGWNLGNYTYDLFLVMK
;
A
#
# COMPACT_ATOMS: atom_id res chain seq x y z
N MET A 1 -1.14 2.11 22.34
CA MET A 1 -2.16 1.14 21.88
C MET A 1 -1.70 0.62 20.53
N SER A 2 -1.82 -0.68 20.25
CA SER A 2 -1.54 -1.20 18.91
C SER A 2 -2.58 -0.61 17.96
N GLU A 3 -2.15 0.21 17.00
CA GLU A 3 -3.02 0.71 15.94
C GLU A 3 -3.65 -0.47 15.20
N THR A 4 -4.97 -0.44 14.99
CA THR A 4 -5.67 -1.52 14.29
C THR A 4 -5.40 -1.38 12.80
N LYS A 5 -4.77 -2.42 12.21
CA LYS A 5 -4.54 -2.51 10.77
C LYS A 5 -5.70 -3.25 10.12
N HIS A 6 -6.24 -2.67 9.06
CA HIS A 6 -7.23 -3.28 8.18
C HIS A 6 -6.56 -3.68 6.87
N ASP A 7 -7.01 -4.76 6.25
CA ASP A 7 -6.58 -5.09 4.89
C ASP A 7 -6.92 -3.93 3.95
N PHE A 8 -6.05 -3.71 2.95
CA PHE A 8 -6.28 -2.63 1.99
C PHE A 8 -7.52 -2.91 1.14
N LEU A 9 -8.43 -1.94 1.14
CA LEU A 9 -9.61 -1.91 0.30
C LEU A 9 -9.69 -0.53 -0.35
N LEU A 10 -9.73 -0.49 -1.69
CA LEU A 10 -9.79 0.76 -2.45
C LEU A 10 -10.96 1.64 -1.99
N ASP A 11 -12.13 1.05 -1.79
CA ASP A 11 -13.34 1.75 -1.34
C ASP A 11 -13.18 2.44 0.02
N LEU A 12 -12.38 1.87 0.92
CA LEU A 12 -12.09 2.50 2.21
C LEU A 12 -11.03 3.59 2.06
N TYR A 13 -10.00 3.36 1.25
CA TYR A 13 -8.97 4.36 0.97
C TYR A 13 -9.55 5.66 0.41
N VAL A 14 -10.49 5.57 -0.55
CA VAL A 14 -11.11 6.76 -1.17
C VAL A 14 -12.02 7.56 -0.23
N THR A 15 -12.36 7.04 0.95
CA THR A 15 -13.08 7.81 1.98
C THR A 15 -12.21 8.86 2.67
N GLU A 16 -10.88 8.81 2.44
CA GLU A 16 -9.87 9.64 3.09
C GLU A 16 -9.80 9.53 4.62
N ALA A 17 -10.56 8.62 5.25
CA ALA A 17 -10.54 8.37 6.70
C ALA A 17 -9.33 7.55 7.17
N PHE A 18 -8.55 7.01 6.23
CA PHE A 18 -7.45 6.09 6.50
C PHE A 18 -6.15 6.57 5.90
N ASP A 19 -5.05 6.33 6.61
CA ASP A 19 -3.70 6.35 6.07
C ASP A 19 -3.34 4.97 5.51
N VAL A 20 -2.49 4.95 4.49
CA VAL A 20 -1.97 3.72 3.90
C VAL A 20 -0.60 3.45 4.48
N VAL A 21 -0.40 2.24 5.00
CA VAL A 21 0.86 1.78 5.57
C VAL A 21 1.23 0.41 5.04
N THR A 22 2.49 0.04 5.16
CA THR A 22 2.93 -1.35 4.89
C THR A 22 2.54 -2.28 6.04
N ARG A 23 2.71 -3.59 5.86
CA ARG A 23 2.59 -4.58 6.95
C ARG A 23 3.42 -4.19 8.18
N GLU A 24 4.61 -3.63 7.97
CA GLU A 24 5.50 -3.18 9.04
C GLU A 24 5.14 -1.80 9.63
N GLY A 25 4.11 -1.14 9.09
CA GLY A 25 3.69 0.19 9.54
C GLY A 25 4.50 1.34 8.94
N LEU A 26 5.18 1.11 7.81
CA LEU A 26 5.86 2.20 7.10
C LEU A 26 4.84 3.02 6.32
N PRO A 27 4.92 4.37 6.34
CA PRO A 27 3.99 5.22 5.59
C PRO A 27 4.08 4.99 4.09
N VAL A 28 2.92 4.95 3.43
CA VAL A 28 2.79 4.83 1.97
C VAL A 28 2.02 6.02 1.40
N SER A 29 2.56 6.63 0.35
CA SER A 29 1.88 7.64 -0.44
C SER A 29 1.48 7.04 -1.79
N ILE A 30 0.18 6.91 -2.06
CA ILE A 30 -0.33 6.43 -3.34
C ILE A 30 -0.32 7.57 -4.35
N GLY A 31 0.34 7.35 -5.50
CA GLY A 31 0.53 8.35 -6.54
C GLY A 31 -0.45 8.21 -7.70
N ALA A 32 -0.76 6.99 -8.11
CA ALA A 32 -1.76 6.73 -9.14
C ALA A 32 -2.40 5.36 -8.94
N ILE A 33 -3.65 5.26 -9.39
CA ILE A 33 -4.49 4.07 -9.39
C ILE A 33 -5.11 3.96 -10.78
N ASP A 34 -4.95 2.80 -11.41
CA ASP A 34 -5.56 2.43 -12.67
C ASP A 34 -6.47 1.20 -12.46
N THR A 35 -7.76 1.45 -12.38
CA THR A 35 -8.78 0.42 -12.19
C THR A 35 -9.23 -0.23 -13.51
N LEU A 36 -8.79 0.27 -14.66
CA LEU A 36 -9.18 -0.25 -15.97
C LEU A 36 -8.27 -1.39 -16.44
N THR A 37 -7.10 -1.52 -15.81
CA THR A 37 -6.17 -2.61 -16.05
C THR A 37 -6.66 -3.88 -15.34
N GLU A 38 -6.92 -4.97 -16.07
CA GLU A 38 -7.40 -6.25 -15.50
C GLU A 38 -6.28 -7.06 -14.81
N HIS A 39 -5.01 -6.81 -15.17
CA HIS A 39 -3.85 -7.54 -14.66
C HIS A 39 -2.60 -6.67 -14.57
N GLY A 40 -1.78 -6.88 -13.54
CA GLY A 40 -0.48 -6.23 -13.39
C GLY A 40 -0.49 -5.08 -12.39
N HIS A 41 0.41 -4.12 -12.57
CA HIS A 41 0.60 -2.98 -11.68
C HIS A 41 -0.55 -1.98 -11.82
N GLN A 42 -1.55 -2.08 -10.94
CA GLN A 42 -2.73 -1.22 -10.94
C GLN A 42 -2.56 0.01 -10.04
N MET A 43 -1.67 -0.06 -9.06
CA MET A 43 -1.36 1.08 -8.19
C MET A 43 0.15 1.31 -8.15
N ILE A 44 0.54 2.59 -8.12
CA ILE A 44 1.94 3.00 -7.90
C ILE A 44 1.99 4.04 -6.80
N GLY A 45 3.07 4.02 -6.03
CA GLY A 45 3.26 4.90 -4.90
C GLY A 45 4.65 4.75 -4.28
N TRP A 46 4.85 5.40 -3.15
CA TRP A 46 6.13 5.47 -2.47
C TRP A 46 6.00 5.03 -1.02
N VAL A 47 6.86 4.11 -0.61
CA VAL A 47 7.07 3.76 0.80
C VAL A 47 8.17 4.66 1.35
N THR A 48 7.95 5.25 2.52
CA THR A 48 8.99 6.00 3.24
C THR A 48 9.57 5.13 4.34
N ASP A 49 10.86 4.82 4.30
CA ASP A 49 11.53 4.04 5.34
C ASP A 49 11.76 4.86 6.63
N LYS A 50 12.30 4.21 7.66
CA LYS A 50 12.58 4.86 8.96
C LYS A 50 13.67 5.94 8.87
N GLN A 51 14.45 5.94 7.80
CA GLN A 51 15.50 6.90 7.49
C GLN A 51 14.97 8.07 6.63
N GLY A 52 13.69 8.02 6.22
CA GLY A 52 13.05 9.03 5.38
C GLY A 52 13.27 8.83 3.87
N ILE A 53 13.89 7.73 3.46
CA ILE A 53 14.12 7.41 2.05
C ILE A 53 12.81 6.95 1.44
N LYS A 54 12.47 7.53 0.28
CA LYS A 54 11.28 7.15 -0.49
C LYS A 54 11.66 6.20 -1.62
N THR A 55 11.03 5.03 -1.64
CA THR A 55 11.20 4.04 -2.72
C THR A 55 9.87 3.76 -3.38
N SER A 56 9.86 3.77 -4.72
CA SER A 56 8.66 3.52 -5.51
C SER A 56 8.36 2.03 -5.60
N TYR A 57 7.09 1.67 -5.40
CA TYR A 57 6.58 0.31 -5.55
C TYR A 57 5.26 0.33 -6.31
N ALA A 58 4.85 -0.86 -6.73
CA ALA A 58 3.59 -1.04 -7.42
C ALA A 58 2.84 -2.27 -6.89
N TRP A 59 1.51 -2.15 -6.87
CA TRP A 59 0.58 -3.10 -6.24
C TRP A 59 -0.60 -3.41 -7.17
N ASP A 60 -1.31 -4.50 -6.85
CA ASP A 60 -2.67 -4.73 -7.34
C ASP A 60 -3.70 -3.88 -6.56
N LEU A 61 -4.97 -3.87 -6.98
CA LEU A 61 -6.04 -3.13 -6.30
C LEU A 61 -6.39 -3.65 -4.90
N ASN A 62 -5.90 -4.83 -4.51
CA ASN A 62 -6.03 -5.38 -3.17
C ASN A 62 -4.84 -5.01 -2.27
N GLY A 63 -3.94 -4.15 -2.75
CA GLY A 63 -2.76 -3.71 -2.02
C GLY A 63 -1.66 -4.77 -1.93
N LYS A 64 -1.68 -5.81 -2.77
CA LYS A 64 -0.61 -6.80 -2.83
C LYS A 64 0.51 -6.32 -3.72
N MET A 65 1.73 -6.34 -3.18
CA MET A 65 2.89 -5.89 -3.94
C MET A 65 3.25 -6.92 -5.00
N TYR A 66 3.47 -6.46 -6.24
CA TYR A 66 4.02 -7.31 -7.29
C TYR A 66 5.55 -7.39 -7.18
N GLY A 67 6.10 -8.60 -7.08
CA GLY A 67 7.55 -8.82 -7.08
C GLY A 67 7.93 -10.20 -7.62
N TRP A 68 9.03 -10.27 -8.37
CA TRP A 68 9.55 -11.52 -8.96
C TRP A 68 10.19 -12.48 -7.92
N ASN A 69 10.37 -12.04 -6.67
CA ASN A 69 10.87 -12.87 -5.56
C ASN A 69 9.80 -13.02 -4.47
N LEU A 70 8.98 -14.07 -4.61
CA LEU A 70 7.84 -14.48 -3.79
C LEU A 70 8.26 -15.00 -2.41
N GLY A 71 8.94 -14.19 -1.61
CA GLY A 71 9.34 -14.55 -0.25
C GLY A 71 8.70 -13.71 0.84
N ASN A 72 8.65 -12.39 0.67
CA ASN A 72 8.32 -11.48 1.77
C ASN A 72 7.38 -10.36 1.31
N TYR A 73 6.08 -10.54 1.58
CA TYR A 73 5.00 -9.57 1.42
C TYR A 73 5.10 -8.39 2.42
N THR A 74 6.31 -7.95 2.75
CA THR A 74 6.59 -6.93 3.78
C THR A 74 5.94 -5.58 3.44
N TYR A 75 5.78 -5.31 2.15
CA TYR A 75 5.28 -4.05 1.61
C TYR A 75 3.84 -4.14 1.08
N ASP A 76 3.10 -5.19 1.42
CA ASP A 76 1.65 -5.20 1.24
C ASP A 76 1.03 -4.00 1.97
N LEU A 77 0.01 -3.41 1.36
CA LEU A 77 -0.71 -2.27 1.90
C LEU A 77 -1.74 -2.70 2.93
N PHE A 78 -1.85 -1.86 3.95
CA PHE A 78 -2.86 -1.91 5.01
C PHE A 78 -3.38 -0.50 5.24
N LEU A 79 -4.57 -0.42 5.83
CA LEU A 79 -5.20 0.83 6.22
C LEU A 79 -5.18 0.97 7.74
N VAL A 80 -4.86 2.17 8.20
CA VAL A 80 -4.96 2.56 9.62
C VAL A 80 -5.81 3.83 9.71
N MET A 81 -6.65 3.95 10.73
CA MET A 81 -7.46 5.16 10.91
C MET A 81 -6.55 6.36 11.18
N LYS A 82 -6.87 7.50 10.55
CA LYS A 82 -6.22 8.78 10.82
C LYS A 82 -6.54 9.34 12.20
#